data_AF-A0A2E4DTQ4-F1
#
_entry.id   AF-A0A2E4DTQ4-F1
#
_cell.length_a   1.000
_cell.length_b   1.000
_cell.length_c   1.000
_cell.angle_alpha   90.00
_cell.angle_beta   90.00
_cell.angle_gamma   90.00
#
_symmetry.space_group_name_H-M   'P 1'
#
loop_
_entity.id
_entity.type
_entity.pdbx_description
1 polymer ?
#
loop_
_entity_poly.entity_id
_entity_poly.type
_entity_poly.pdbx_seq_one_letter_code
_entity_poly.pdbx_strand_id
1 'polypeptide(L)'
;MSKCDTSKDKFLTQCLDAKIQALKPENANPDVWIPTFDQLQDLICQNVKKKSGDIWKVNDGIWKCTIIISEWTADYGTFAETERTFTGRDPELVAILALKAAIGVGERLLVGDLPND
;
A
#
# COMPACT_ATOMS: atom_id res chain seq x y z
N MET A 1 -16.74 -26.69 0.06
CA MET A 1 -16.99 -25.25 -0.05
C MET A 1 -15.66 -24.58 -0.38
N SER A 2 -15.60 -23.89 -1.52
CA SER A 2 -14.38 -23.34 -2.10
C SER A 2 -13.74 -22.33 -1.14
N LYS A 3 -12.43 -22.43 -0.89
CA LYS A 3 -11.66 -21.40 -0.20
C LYS A 3 -11.61 -20.20 -1.15
N CYS A 4 -12.53 -19.25 -0.99
CA CYS A 4 -12.45 -17.98 -1.72
C CYS A 4 -11.11 -17.31 -1.35
N ASP A 5 -10.36 -16.88 -2.36
CA ASP A 5 -9.12 -16.11 -2.22
C ASP A 5 -9.42 -14.77 -1.53
N THR A 6 -9.45 -14.79 -0.20
CA THR A 6 -9.71 -13.62 0.65
C THR A 6 -8.72 -12.48 0.40
N SER A 7 -7.50 -12.78 -0.07
CA SER A 7 -6.50 -11.74 -0.39
C SER A 7 -6.89 -10.92 -1.61
N LYS A 8 -7.44 -11.56 -2.65
CA LYS A 8 -7.87 -10.89 -3.87
C LYS A 8 -9.08 -9.99 -3.63
N ASP A 9 -10.05 -10.45 -2.85
CA ASP A 9 -11.20 -9.64 -2.46
C ASP A 9 -10.78 -8.45 -1.58
N LYS A 10 -9.85 -8.67 -0.64
CA LYS A 10 -9.23 -7.60 0.16
C LYS A 10 -8.53 -6.58 -0.74
N PHE A 11 -7.71 -7.03 -1.70
CA PHE A 11 -7.01 -6.17 -2.66
C PHE A 11 -7.99 -5.32 -3.47
N LEU A 12 -8.98 -5.94 -4.12
CA LEU A 12 -9.99 -5.23 -4.90
C LEU A 12 -10.74 -4.20 -4.06
N THR A 13 -11.08 -4.54 -2.81
CA THR A 13 -11.71 -3.60 -1.87
C THR A 13 -10.82 -2.39 -1.59
N GLN A 14 -9.50 -2.59 -1.42
CA GLN A 14 -8.56 -1.48 -1.22
C GLN A 14 -8.44 -0.60 -2.47
N CYS A 15 -8.53 -1.17 -3.68
CA CYS A 15 -8.49 -0.39 -4.92
C CYS A 15 -9.66 0.60 -5.02
N LEU A 16 -10.85 0.26 -4.50
CA LEU A 16 -12.04 1.11 -4.56
C LEU A 16 -11.97 2.39 -3.70
N ASP A 17 -10.92 2.56 -2.91
CA ASP A 17 -10.69 3.78 -2.14
C ASP A 17 -10.63 5.01 -3.07
N ALA A 18 -11.39 6.06 -2.74
CA ALA A 18 -11.51 7.25 -3.59
C ALA A 18 -10.15 7.91 -3.89
N LYS A 19 -9.22 7.88 -2.93
CA LYS A 19 -7.88 8.44 -3.13
C LYS A 19 -6.99 7.55 -4.00
N ILE A 20 -7.23 6.24 -4.02
CA ILE A 20 -6.59 5.34 -4.99
C ILE A 20 -7.18 5.58 -6.38
N GLN A 21 -8.50 5.67 -6.51
CA GLN A 21 -9.15 5.97 -7.79
C GLN A 21 -8.74 7.33 -8.37
N ALA A 22 -8.40 8.31 -7.52
CA ALA A 22 -7.87 9.60 -7.95
C ALA A 22 -6.48 9.52 -8.60
N LEU A 23 -5.72 8.44 -8.38
CA LEU A 23 -4.42 8.19 -9.02
C LEU A 23 -4.56 7.53 -10.41
N LYS A 24 -5.78 7.28 -10.87
CA LYS A 24 -6.08 6.68 -12.16
C LYS A 24 -5.37 7.45 -13.29
N PRO A 25 -4.57 6.77 -14.14
CA PRO A 25 -3.99 7.40 -15.32
C PRO A 25 -5.08 7.93 -16.25
N GLU A 26 -4.86 9.11 -16.85
CA GLU A 26 -5.86 9.78 -17.72
C GLU A 26 -6.35 8.91 -18.88
N ASN A 27 -5.50 8.00 -19.37
CA ASN A 27 -5.80 7.10 -20.49
C ASN A 27 -6.33 5.73 -20.05
N ALA A 28 -6.54 5.49 -18.75
CA ALA A 28 -7.03 4.21 -18.25
C ALA A 28 -8.56 4.12 -18.40
N ASN A 29 -9.04 3.05 -19.02
CA ASN A 29 -10.45 2.66 -19.08
C ASN A 29 -10.50 1.20 -18.59
N PRO A 30 -11.22 0.88 -17.50
CA PRO A 30 -12.63 1.19 -17.27
C PRO A 30 -12.89 2.22 -16.17
N ASP A 31 -14.18 2.51 -15.88
CA ASP A 31 -14.65 3.45 -14.84
C ASP A 31 -13.95 3.25 -13.50
N VAL A 32 -13.85 1.99 -13.04
CA VAL A 32 -13.06 1.59 -11.88
C VAL A 32 -11.67 1.17 -12.34
N TRP A 33 -10.65 1.83 -11.79
CA TRP A 33 -9.27 1.50 -12.08
C TRP A 33 -8.70 0.53 -11.05
N ILE A 34 -8.22 -0.61 -11.52
CA ILE A 34 -7.46 -1.57 -10.70
C ILE A 34 -6.00 -1.48 -11.15
N PRO A 35 -5.10 -0.92 -10.34
CA PRO A 35 -3.70 -0.79 -10.71
C PRO A 35 -3.02 -2.16 -10.80
N THR A 36 -2.10 -2.31 -11.76
CA THR A 36 -1.20 -3.47 -11.79
C THR A 36 -0.15 -3.37 -10.69
N PHE A 37 0.52 -4.48 -10.37
CA PHE A 37 1.62 -4.49 -9.41
C PHE A 37 2.72 -3.47 -9.74
N ASP A 38 3.15 -3.39 -11.01
CA ASP A 38 4.17 -2.42 -11.45
C ASP A 38 3.68 -0.97 -11.27
N GLN A 39 2.41 -0.69 -11.58
CA GLN A 39 1.83 0.63 -11.35
C GLN A 39 1.81 0.99 -9.87
N LEU A 40 1.49 0.03 -8.98
CA LEU A 40 1.56 0.24 -7.54
C LEU A 40 2.98 0.57 -7.09
N GLN A 41 3.97 -0.18 -7.57
CA GLN A 41 5.37 0.05 -7.22
C GLN A 41 5.85 1.44 -7.66
N ASP A 42 5.53 1.83 -8.90
CA ASP A 42 5.85 3.16 -9.42
C ASP A 42 5.21 4.26 -8.58
N LEU A 43 3.92 4.11 -8.23
CA LEU A 43 3.21 5.09 -7.42
C LEU A 43 3.76 5.17 -5.99
N ILE A 44 4.13 4.05 -5.38
CA ILE A 44 4.80 4.07 -4.07
C ILE A 44 6.09 4.89 -4.20
N CYS A 45 6.96 4.55 -5.13
CA CYS A 45 8.25 5.23 -5.33
C CYS A 45 8.12 6.73 -5.61
N GLN A 46 7.02 7.17 -6.25
CA GLN A 46 6.72 8.58 -6.47
C GLN A 46 6.27 9.32 -5.20
N ASN A 47 5.66 8.62 -4.25
CA ASN A 47 5.03 9.21 -3.06
C ASN A 47 5.84 9.00 -1.77
N VAL A 48 6.94 8.24 -1.82
CA VAL A 48 7.83 8.02 -0.68
C VAL A 48 9.23 8.56 -0.97
N LYS A 49 10.11 8.51 0.04
CA LYS A 49 11.53 8.81 -0.19
C LYS A 49 12.13 7.82 -1.18
N LYS A 50 12.92 8.32 -2.14
CA LYS A 50 13.62 7.55 -3.20
C LYS A 50 14.43 6.33 -2.74
N LYS A 51 14.79 6.24 -1.45
CA LYS A 51 15.51 5.10 -0.86
C LYS A 51 14.59 4.05 -0.20
N SER A 52 13.28 4.18 -0.34
CA SER A 52 12.25 3.31 0.24
C SER A 52 11.17 3.04 -0.81
N GLY A 53 10.28 2.08 -0.59
CA GLY A 53 9.19 1.74 -1.52
C GLY A 53 9.44 0.54 -2.41
N ASP A 54 10.64 -0.04 -2.36
CA ASP A 54 10.91 -1.31 -3.01
C ASP A 54 10.02 -2.41 -2.39
N ILE A 55 9.58 -3.33 -3.24
CA ILE A 55 8.81 -4.50 -2.84
C ILE A 55 9.62 -5.74 -3.22
N TRP A 56 9.88 -6.61 -2.25
CA TRP A 56 10.67 -7.81 -2.51
C TRP A 56 10.16 -8.99 -1.70
N LYS A 57 10.43 -10.19 -2.23
CA LYS A 57 10.12 -11.45 -1.57
C LYS A 57 11.20 -11.75 -0.52
N VAL A 58 10.80 -11.96 0.73
CA VAL A 58 11.74 -12.17 1.84
C VAL A 58 12.04 -13.64 2.13
N ASN A 59 11.04 -14.53 2.11
CA ASN A 59 11.11 -16.00 2.31
C ASN A 59 9.80 -16.66 1.78
N ASP A 60 9.66 -17.99 1.78
CA ASP A 60 8.41 -18.82 1.60
C ASP A 60 7.12 -18.16 1.07
N GLY A 61 7.19 -17.38 0.00
CA GLY A 61 6.00 -16.68 -0.53
C GLY A 61 5.63 -15.37 0.17
N ILE A 62 6.37 -14.94 1.20
CA ILE A 62 6.12 -13.68 1.91
C ILE A 62 6.84 -12.53 1.19
N TRP A 63 6.07 -11.49 0.90
CA TRP A 63 6.47 -10.21 0.35
C TRP A 63 6.58 -9.16 1.44
N LYS A 64 7.53 -8.25 1.28
CA LYS A 64 7.77 -7.12 2.18
C LYS A 64 7.90 -5.83 1.37
N CYS A 65 7.34 -4.75 1.90
CA CYS A 65 7.60 -3.39 1.46
C CYS A 65 7.90 -2.52 2.68
N THR A 66 8.97 -1.73 2.62
CA THR A 66 9.29 -0.74 3.65
C THR A 66 9.29 0.66 3.03
N ILE A 67 8.50 1.56 3.62
CA ILE A 67 8.37 2.95 3.18
C ILE A 67 8.80 3.89 4.30
N ILE A 68 9.37 5.04 3.92
CA ILE A 68 9.62 6.15 4.84
C ILE A 68 8.78 7.33 4.38
N ILE A 69 7.88 7.77 5.26
CA ILE A 69 6.96 8.88 5.01
C ILE A 69 7.16 10.01 6.02
N SER A 70 6.79 11.22 5.64
CA SER A 70 6.80 12.39 6.52
C SER A 70 5.41 12.61 7.10
N GLU A 71 5.24 12.46 8.41
CA GLU A 71 3.95 12.58 9.07
C GLU A 71 3.95 13.73 10.08
N TRP A 72 2.84 14.46 10.17
CA TRP A 72 2.71 15.51 11.17
C TRP A 72 2.62 14.90 12.58
N THR A 73 3.45 15.40 13.48
CA THR A 73 3.45 15.02 14.90
C THR A 73 2.94 16.18 15.74
N ALA A 74 1.79 15.99 16.37
CA ALA A 74 1.20 17.01 17.24
C ALA A 74 2.07 17.29 18.47
N ASP A 75 2.74 16.26 19.00
CA ASP A 75 3.58 16.34 20.21
C ASP A 75 4.76 17.30 20.07
N TYR A 76 5.29 17.45 18.85
CA TYR A 76 6.44 18.30 18.55
C TYR A 76 6.09 19.47 17.62
N GLY A 77 4.83 19.61 17.20
CA GLY A 77 4.36 20.64 16.28
C GLY A 77 5.14 20.67 14.96
N THR A 78 5.61 19.51 14.49
CA THR A 78 6.44 19.40 13.29
C THR A 78 6.23 18.06 12.58
N PHE A 79 6.67 17.98 11.34
CA PHE A 79 6.74 16.72 10.60
C PHE A 79 7.91 15.87 11.10
N ALA A 80 7.65 14.58 11.31
CA ALA A 80 8.66 13.58 11.62
C ALA A 80 8.66 12.47 10.57
N GLU A 81 9.84 11.93 10.30
CA GLU A 81 9.99 10.79 9.42
C GLU A 81 9.60 9.52 10.17
N THR A 82 8.71 8.73 9.55
CA THR A 82 8.24 7.47 10.11
C THR A 82 8.49 6.37 9.09
N GLU A 83 9.19 5.32 9.53
CA GLU A 83 9.33 4.08 8.77
C GLU A 83 8.12 3.18 9.02
N ARG A 84 7.52 2.66 7.94
CA ARG A 84 6.46 1.66 7.99
C ARG A 84 6.85 0.44 7.17
N THR A 85 6.55 -0.74 7.71
CA THR A 85 6.81 -2.03 7.05
C THR A 85 5.51 -2.79 6.87
N PHE A 86 5.27 -3.26 5.65
CA PHE A 86 4.13 -4.08 5.26
C PHE A 86 4.64 -5.46 4.85
N THR A 87 3.98 -6.52 5.32
CA THR A 87 4.35 -7.90 5.01
C THR A 87 3.13 -8.77 4.76
N GLY A 88 3.19 -9.65 3.77
CA GLY A 88 2.05 -10.53 3.44
C GLY A 88 2.40 -11.55 2.37
N ARG A 89 1.53 -12.53 2.15
CA ARG A 89 1.74 -13.56 1.10
C ARG A 89 1.32 -13.09 -0.29
N ASP A 90 0.46 -12.08 -0.34
CA ASP A 90 -0.04 -11.49 -1.58
C ASP A 90 0.73 -10.19 -1.88
N PRO A 91 1.53 -10.12 -2.96
CA PRO A 91 2.31 -8.94 -3.31
C PRO A 91 1.43 -7.73 -3.64
N GLU A 92 0.28 -7.93 -4.29
CA GLU A 92 -0.62 -6.84 -4.70
C GLU A 92 -1.27 -6.21 -3.48
N LEU A 93 -1.67 -7.03 -2.50
CA LEU A 93 -2.19 -6.56 -1.23
C LEU A 93 -1.14 -5.79 -0.42
N VAL A 94 0.11 -6.28 -0.38
CA VAL A 94 1.22 -5.57 0.28
C VAL A 94 1.46 -4.22 -0.40
N ALA A 95 1.48 -4.19 -1.74
CA ALA A 95 1.71 -2.99 -2.53
C ALA A 95 0.60 -1.94 -2.32
N ILE A 96 -0.67 -2.32 -2.40
CA ILE A 96 -1.77 -1.34 -2.25
C ILE A 96 -1.81 -0.75 -0.84
N LEU A 97 -1.49 -1.52 0.20
CA LEU A 97 -1.46 -1.02 1.57
C LEU A 97 -0.28 -0.07 1.80
N ALA A 98 0.89 -0.39 1.24
CA ALA A 98 2.04 0.51 1.25
C ALA A 98 1.73 1.81 0.49
N LEU A 99 1.09 1.73 -0.68
CA LEU A 99 0.67 2.90 -1.45
C LEU A 99 -0.31 3.77 -0.64
N LYS A 100 -1.34 3.16 -0.04
CA LYS A 100 -2.30 3.89 0.80
C LYS A 100 -1.59 4.67 1.91
N ALA A 101 -0.63 4.06 2.60
CA ALA A 101 0.16 4.76 3.60
C ALA A 101 1.04 5.88 2.99
N ALA A 102 1.64 5.66 1.82
CA ALA A 102 2.45 6.66 1.12
C ALA A 102 1.65 7.92 0.74
N ILE A 103 0.40 7.76 0.30
CA ILE A 103 -0.49 8.88 -0.08
C ILE A 103 -1.37 9.40 1.07
N GLY A 104 -1.08 9.00 2.32
CA GLY A 104 -1.81 9.47 3.50
C GLY A 104 -3.26 9.02 3.54
N VAL A 105 -3.49 7.75 3.22
CA VAL A 105 -4.80 7.09 3.14
C VAL A 105 -4.84 5.93 4.12
N GLY A 106 -5.89 5.93 4.94
CA GLY A 106 -6.02 5.07 6.11
C GLY A 106 -6.02 5.90 7.37
N GLU A 107 -6.81 5.46 8.35
CA GLU A 107 -6.52 5.79 9.75
C GLU A 107 -5.07 5.35 10.04
N ARG A 108 -4.41 5.92 11.06
CA ARG A 108 -3.10 5.47 11.52
C ARG A 108 -3.10 3.93 11.64
N LEU A 109 -2.64 3.23 10.61
CA LEU A 109 -2.47 1.78 10.68
C LEU A 109 -1.29 1.58 11.62
N LEU A 110 -1.62 1.30 12.88
CA LEU A 110 -0.64 0.92 13.87
C LEU A 110 0.06 -0.34 13.34
N VAL A 111 1.38 -0.35 13.49
CA VAL A 111 2.22 -1.50 13.20
C VAL A 111 1.64 -2.70 13.97
N GLY A 112 0.99 -3.63 13.27
CA GLY A 112 0.33 -4.80 13.87
C GLY A 112 -1.05 -5.16 13.27
N ASP A 113 -1.72 -4.23 12.58
CA ASP A 113 -3.13 -4.43 12.14
C ASP A 113 -3.30 -5.11 10.77
N LEU A 114 -2.27 -5.77 10.25
CA LEU A 114 -2.52 -6.69 9.13
C LEU A 114 -3.24 -7.92 9.69
N PRO A 115 -4.42 -8.30 9.16
CA PRO A 115 -5.11 -9.50 9.61
C PRO A 115 -4.16 -10.67 9.38
N ASN A 116 -3.71 -11.26 10.49
CA ASN A 116 -3.12 -12.58 10.47
C ASN A 116 -4.17 -13.51 9.87
N ASP A 117 -3.93 -14.01 8.67
CA ASP A 117 -4.56 -15.27 8.26
C ASP A 117 -4.07 -16.40 9.18
#